data_AF-A0A0Q8QSB7-F1
#
_entry.id   AF-A0A0Q8QSB7-F1
#
_cell.length_a   1.000
_cell.length_b   1.000
_cell.length_c   1.000
_cell.angle_alpha   90.00
_cell.angle_beta   90.00
_cell.angle_gamma   90.00
#
_symmetry.space_group_name_H-M   'P 1'
#
loop_
_entity.id
_entity.type
_entity.pdbx_description
1 polymer ?
#
loop_
_entity_poly.entity_id
_entity_poly.type
_entity_poly.pdbx_seq_one_letter_code
_entity_poly.pdbx_strand_id
1 'polypeptide(L)'
;MLKTCVECSRAFIFYAREQRDWYETRGFFIDVDCVRCVECRRKQRADKRHMERYSEFQARDSLSRKEMMHFVDDCIFLFQQGKLKNLSHLGRIKNAALKQIPEYAGTKTLQLLLQSARTIGEIS
;
A
#
# COMPACT_ATOMS: atom_id res chain seq x y z
N MET A 1 9.53 -27.36 13.35
CA MET A 1 8.38 -27.63 12.46
C MET A 1 8.16 -26.39 11.59
N LEU A 2 8.08 -26.56 10.26
CA LEU A 2 7.75 -25.46 9.36
C LEU A 2 6.25 -25.17 9.41
N LYS A 3 5.87 -23.90 9.41
CA LYS A 3 4.47 -23.47 9.26
C LYS A 3 4.19 -23.11 7.80
N THR A 4 2.95 -23.25 7.38
CA THR A 4 2.52 -22.84 6.03
C THR A 4 1.86 -21.47 6.10
N CYS A 5 2.34 -20.52 5.29
CA CYS A 5 1.76 -19.20 5.21
C CYS A 5 0.33 -19.28 4.62
N VAL A 6 -0.67 -18.76 5.33
CA VAL A 6 -2.07 -18.76 4.84
C VAL A 6 -2.30 -17.86 3.62
N GLU A 7 -1.35 -16.99 3.29
CA GLU A 7 -1.48 -16.02 2.20
C GLU A 7 -0.73 -16.45 0.93
N CYS A 8 0.49 -16.96 1.05
CA CYS A 8 1.30 -17.37 -0.10
C CYS A 8 1.59 -18.88 -0.15
N SER A 9 1.07 -19.66 0.81
CA SER A 9 1.28 -21.11 0.92
C SER A 9 2.74 -21.56 1.07
N ARG A 10 3.69 -20.61 1.21
CA ARG A 10 5.11 -20.93 1.42
C ARG A 10 5.33 -21.46 2.83
N ALA A 11 6.12 -22.53 2.94
CA ALA A 11 6.63 -23.00 4.22
C ALA A 11 7.62 -21.98 4.81
N PHE A 12 7.48 -21.64 6.09
CA PHE A 12 8.35 -20.69 6.77
C PHE A 12 8.64 -21.10 8.21
N ILE A 13 9.73 -20.58 8.75
CA ILE A 13 10.12 -20.73 10.15
C ILE A 13 9.63 -19.51 10.91
N PHE A 14 8.91 -19.73 12.00
CA PHE A 14 8.63 -18.70 12.99
C PHE A 14 9.67 -18.80 14.11
N TYR A 15 10.73 -18.00 14.03
CA TYR A 15 11.88 -18.12 14.92
C TYR A 15 11.50 -17.78 16.37
N ALA A 16 12.08 -18.50 17.33
CA ALA A 16 11.89 -18.23 18.77
C ALA A 16 12.27 -16.79 19.17
N ARG A 17 13.20 -16.16 18.45
CA ARG A 17 13.56 -14.75 18.64
C ARG A 17 12.41 -13.79 18.26
N GLU A 18 11.69 -14.08 17.16
CA GLU A 18 10.51 -13.30 16.77
C GLU A 18 9.35 -13.51 17.76
N GLN A 19 9.21 -14.71 18.33
CA GLN A 19 8.24 -15.00 19.39
C GLN A 19 8.54 -14.21 20.66
N ARG A 20 9.81 -14.15 21.06
CA ARG A 20 10.27 -13.34 22.20
C ARG A 20 10.00 -11.86 21.99
N ASP A 21 10.34 -11.32 20.82
CA ASP A 21 10.05 -9.92 20.49
C ASP A 21 8.53 -9.63 20.47
N TRP A 22 7.69 -10.58 20.04
CA TRP A 22 6.24 -10.42 20.09
C TRP A 22 5.69 -10.42 21.52
N TYR A 23 6.22 -11.29 22.38
CA TYR A 23 5.83 -11.37 23.78
C TYR A 23 6.32 -10.14 24.56
N GLU A 24 7.61 -9.85 24.51
CA GLU A 24 8.26 -8.82 25.33
C GLU A 24 8.01 -7.40 24.81
N THR A 25 7.99 -7.18 23.49
CA THR A 25 7.90 -5.82 22.91
C THR A 25 6.48 -5.47 22.46
N ARG A 26 5.68 -6.45 22.02
CA ARG A 26 4.35 -6.19 21.45
C ARG A 26 3.20 -6.66 22.35
N GLY A 27 3.50 -7.34 23.47
CA GLY A 27 2.51 -7.79 24.46
C GLY A 27 1.59 -8.91 23.96
N PHE A 28 1.98 -9.66 22.93
CA PHE A 28 1.20 -10.81 22.45
C PHE A 28 1.41 -12.02 23.38
N PHE A 29 0.31 -12.66 23.81
CA PHE A 29 0.36 -13.88 24.60
C PHE A 29 1.10 -15.02 23.87
N ILE A 30 1.64 -15.97 24.63
CA ILE A 30 2.39 -17.14 24.12
C ILE A 30 1.59 -17.99 23.11
N ASP A 31 0.26 -17.91 23.15
CA ASP A 31 -0.65 -18.64 22.23
C ASP A 31 -0.91 -17.94 20.88
N VAL A 32 -0.30 -16.77 20.63
CA VAL A 32 -0.52 -16.06 19.36
C VAL A 32 0.31 -16.72 18.26
N ASP A 33 -0.37 -17.51 17.42
CA ASP A 33 0.26 -18.22 16.34
C ASP A 33 0.54 -17.31 15.13
N CYS A 34 1.76 -17.41 14.59
CA CYS A 34 2.14 -16.72 13.39
C CYS A 34 1.71 -17.54 12.17
N VAL A 35 0.62 -17.11 11.52
CA VAL A 35 0.03 -17.80 10.36
C VAL A 35 0.51 -17.28 9.00
N ARG A 36 1.27 -16.18 8.97
CA ARG A 36 1.80 -15.56 7.74
C ARG A 36 3.32 -15.46 7.80
N CYS A 37 4.01 -15.69 6.67
CA CYS A 37 5.45 -15.51 6.60
C CYS A 37 5.86 -14.03 6.73
N VAL A 38 7.14 -13.77 7.00
CA VAL A 38 7.66 -12.41 7.23
C VAL A 38 7.40 -11.45 6.06
N GLU A 39 7.46 -11.94 4.82
CA GLU A 39 7.20 -11.15 3.62
C GLU A 39 5.73 -10.74 3.53
N CYS A 40 4.79 -11.68 3.70
CA CYS A 40 3.36 -11.38 3.72
C CYS A 40 3.00 -10.42 4.86
N ARG A 41 3.61 -10.57 6.05
CA ARG A 41 3.42 -9.61 7.15
C ARG A 41 3.94 -8.21 6.80
N ARG A 42 5.11 -8.12 6.15
CA ARG A 42 5.67 -6.84 5.69
C ARG A 42 4.80 -6.19 4.63
N LYS A 43 4.32 -6.97 3.66
CA LYS A 43 3.38 -6.51 2.64
C LYS A 43 2.09 -5.97 3.27
N GLN A 44 1.47 -6.74 4.16
CA GLN A 44 0.26 -6.32 4.86
C GLN A 44 0.46 -5.01 5.65
N ARG A 45 1.60 -4.86 6.33
CA ARG A 45 1.94 -3.62 7.05
C ARG A 45 2.13 -2.44 6.10
N ALA A 46 2.77 -2.65 4.94
CA ALA A 46 2.91 -1.62 3.92
C ALA A 46 1.55 -1.21 3.37
N ASP A 47 0.73 -2.18 2.94
CA ASP A 47 -0.63 -1.94 2.44
C ASP A 47 -1.45 -1.15 3.45
N LYS A 48 -1.43 -1.56 4.73
CA LYS A 48 -2.13 -0.86 5.82
C LYS A 48 -1.66 0.59 5.95
N ARG A 49 -0.34 0.83 6.02
CA ARG A 49 0.23 2.17 6.16
C ARG A 49 -0.14 3.08 4.99
N HIS A 50 -0.04 2.57 3.75
CA HIS A 50 -0.40 3.31 2.56
C HIS A 50 -1.90 3.63 2.53
N MET A 51 -2.75 2.67 2.93
CA MET A 51 -4.20 2.88 2.98
C MET A 51 -4.63 3.89 4.06
N GLU A 52 -4.01 3.85 5.23
CA GLU A 52 -4.27 4.81 6.32
C GLU A 52 -3.92 6.23 5.88
N ARG A 53 -2.72 6.43 5.32
CA ARG A 53 -2.27 7.74 4.85
C ARG A 53 -3.06 8.24 3.64
N TYR A 54 -3.42 7.35 2.71
CA TYR A 54 -4.33 7.65 1.61
C TYR A 54 -5.68 8.18 2.13
N SER A 55 -6.27 7.49 3.12
CA SER A 55 -7.56 7.86 3.70
C SER A 55 -7.49 9.20 4.44
N GLU A 56 -6.40 9.44 5.17
CA GLU A 56 -6.14 10.71 5.85
C GLU A 56 -6.06 11.88 4.84
N PHE A 57 -5.25 11.73 3.79
CA PHE A 57 -5.10 12.79 2.78
C PHE A 57 -6.37 13.01 1.95
N GLN A 58 -7.12 11.94 1.68
CA GLN A 58 -8.41 12.05 0.97
C GLN A 58 -9.45 12.83 1.77
N ALA A 59 -9.42 12.75 3.10
CA ALA A 59 -10.36 13.44 3.98
C ALA A 59 -10.05 14.93 4.19
N ARG A 60 -8.91 15.43 3.67
CA ARG A 60 -8.47 16.81 3.88
C ARG A 60 -8.81 17.69 2.67
N ASP A 61 -9.25 18.92 2.95
CA ASP A 61 -9.60 19.90 1.91
C ASP A 61 -8.37 20.45 1.16
N SER A 62 -7.21 20.48 1.83
CA SER A 62 -5.97 20.96 1.25
C SER A 62 -4.76 20.17 1.75
N LEU A 63 -3.82 19.97 0.82
CA LEU A 63 -2.54 19.31 1.05
C LEU A 63 -1.41 20.28 0.67
N SER A 64 -0.37 20.33 1.48
CA SER A 64 0.89 20.95 1.08
C SER A 64 1.52 20.19 -0.09
N ARG A 65 2.50 20.80 -0.76
CA ARG A 65 3.22 20.14 -1.88
C ARG A 65 3.81 18.79 -1.46
N LYS A 66 4.43 18.72 -0.28
CA LYS A 66 5.05 17.49 0.24
C LYS A 66 4.01 16.41 0.56
N GLU A 67 2.87 16.80 1.13
CA GLU A 67 1.77 15.86 1.38
C GLU A 67 1.15 15.38 0.07
N MET A 68 1.01 16.24 -0.93
CA MET A 68 0.55 15.84 -2.26
C MET A 68 1.50 14.82 -2.91
N MET A 69 2.82 14.96 -2.75
CA MET A 69 3.79 13.95 -3.22
C MET A 69 3.55 12.60 -2.54
N HIS A 70 3.41 12.58 -1.21
CA HIS A 70 3.10 11.34 -0.48
C HIS A 70 1.74 10.75 -0.87
N PHE A 71 0.75 11.59 -1.13
CA PHE A 71 -0.57 11.13 -1.56
C PHE A 71 -0.52 10.47 -2.95
N VAL A 72 0.27 11.04 -3.87
CA VAL A 72 0.54 10.45 -5.19
C VAL A 72 1.25 9.11 -5.05
N ASP A 73 2.27 9.00 -4.19
CA ASP A 73 2.97 7.74 -3.92
C ASP A 73 2.02 6.65 -3.39
N ASP A 74 1.14 7.02 -2.45
CA ASP A 74 0.14 6.09 -1.92
C ASP A 74 -0.86 5.66 -2.99
N CYS A 75 -1.31 6.58 -3.84
CA CYS A 75 -2.19 6.27 -4.96
C CYS A 75 -1.55 5.27 -5.93
N ILE A 76 -0.28 5.49 -6.30
CA ILE A 76 0.47 4.60 -7.19
C ILE A 76 0.60 3.21 -6.55
N PHE A 77 1.07 3.16 -5.31
CA PHE A 77 1.27 1.91 -4.60
C PHE A 77 -0.03 1.10 -4.51
N LEU A 78 -1.10 1.72 -4.02
CA LEU A 78 -2.39 1.04 -3.81
C LEU A 78 -3.06 0.67 -5.13
N PHE A 79 -2.89 1.47 -6.18
CA PHE A 79 -3.39 1.13 -7.52
C PHE A 79 -2.67 -0.10 -8.08
N GLN A 80 -1.33 -0.15 -8.00
CA GLN A 80 -0.54 -1.31 -8.45
C GLN A 80 -0.84 -2.58 -7.66
N GLN A 81 -1.20 -2.46 -6.37
CA GLN A 81 -1.66 -3.60 -5.55
C GLN A 81 -3.14 -3.97 -5.82
N GLY A 82 -3.83 -3.30 -6.74
CA GLY A 82 -5.24 -3.55 -7.08
C GLY A 82 -6.24 -3.14 -6.00
N LYS A 83 -5.80 -2.35 -5.01
CA LYS A 83 -6.63 -1.87 -3.89
C LYS A 83 -7.49 -0.67 -4.28
N LEU A 84 -6.98 0.18 -5.19
CA LEU A 84 -7.74 1.28 -5.78
C LEU A 84 -8.15 0.89 -7.20
N LYS A 85 -9.45 0.99 -7.50
CA LYS A 85 -10.02 0.65 -8.82
C LYS A 85 -10.75 1.81 -9.50
N ASN A 86 -11.05 2.88 -8.74
CA ASN A 86 -11.82 4.01 -9.25
C ASN A 86 -10.93 4.96 -10.08
N LEU A 87 -10.88 4.73 -11.39
CA LEU A 87 -10.05 5.51 -12.32
C LEU A 87 -10.48 6.98 -12.44
N SER A 88 -11.76 7.30 -12.23
CA SER A 88 -12.25 8.69 -12.31
C SER A 88 -11.79 9.50 -11.09
N HIS A 89 -11.83 8.89 -9.90
CA HIS A 89 -11.32 9.50 -8.68
C HIS A 89 -9.80 9.68 -8.73
N LEU A 90 -9.06 8.65 -9.17
CA LEU A 90 -7.60 8.76 -9.37
C LEU A 90 -7.25 9.81 -10.44
N GLY A 91 -8.08 9.97 -11.48
CA GLY A 91 -7.92 11.02 -12.47
C GLY A 91 -8.04 12.43 -11.89
N ARG A 92 -8.94 12.66 -10.93
CA ARG A 92 -9.07 13.93 -10.21
C ARG A 92 -7.82 14.24 -9.37
N ILE A 93 -7.32 13.25 -8.64
CA ILE A 93 -6.08 13.37 -7.85
C ILE A 93 -4.89 13.68 -8.77
N LYS A 94 -4.73 12.94 -9.87
CA LYS A 94 -3.70 13.20 -10.88
C LYS A 94 -3.77 14.64 -11.41
N ASN A 95 -4.96 15.16 -11.69
CA ASN A 95 -5.13 16.53 -12.17
C ASN A 95 -4.75 17.57 -11.11
N ALA A 96 -5.07 17.33 -9.84
CA ALA A 96 -4.61 18.18 -8.74
C ALA A 96 -3.09 18.16 -8.60
N ALA A 97 -2.47 16.97 -8.66
CA ALA A 97 -1.03 16.81 -8.62
C ALA A 97 -0.31 17.50 -9.81
N LEU A 98 -0.85 17.42 -11.03
CA LEU A 98 -0.31 18.14 -12.19
C LEU A 98 -0.34 19.66 -12.02
N LYS A 99 -1.32 20.20 -11.29
CA LYS A 99 -1.38 21.64 -11.00
C LYS A 99 -0.39 22.04 -9.91
N GLN A 100 -0.25 21.21 -8.88
CA GLN A 100 0.49 21.57 -7.68
C GLN A 100 1.97 21.15 -7.70
N ILE A 101 2.27 19.97 -8.23
CA ILE A 101 3.61 19.33 -8.27
C ILE A 101 3.89 18.69 -9.65
N PRO A 102 3.80 19.45 -10.75
CA PRO A 102 4.01 18.91 -12.11
C PRO A 102 5.40 18.30 -12.31
N GLU A 103 6.41 18.81 -11.61
CA GLU A 103 7.80 18.36 -11.73
C GLU A 103 8.09 17.06 -10.95
N TYR A 104 7.19 16.65 -10.06
CA TYR A 104 7.39 15.45 -9.27
C TYR A 104 7.22 14.19 -10.14
N ALA A 105 8.24 13.32 -10.14
CA ALA A 105 8.26 12.11 -10.97
C ALA A 105 7.03 11.21 -10.74
N GLY A 106 6.55 11.11 -9.50
CA GLY A 106 5.33 10.35 -9.17
C GLY A 106 4.10 10.85 -9.92
N THR A 107 3.98 12.17 -10.17
CA THR A 107 2.86 12.74 -10.93
C THR A 107 2.79 12.17 -12.34
N LYS A 108 3.94 12.07 -13.02
CA LYS A 108 4.05 11.47 -14.36
C LYS A 108 3.78 9.97 -14.31
N THR A 109 4.31 9.27 -13.31
CA THR A 109 4.06 7.83 -13.11
C THR A 109 2.56 7.54 -12.95
N LEU A 110 1.85 8.29 -12.11
CA LEU A 110 0.42 8.15 -11.91
C LEU A 110 -0.36 8.41 -13.21
N GLN A 111 0.04 9.42 -13.99
CA GLN A 111 -0.57 9.69 -15.30
C GLN A 111 -0.44 8.50 -16.25
N LEU A 112 0.78 7.94 -16.39
CA LEU A 112 1.03 6.81 -17.28
C LEU A 112 0.27 5.55 -16.84
N LEU A 113 0.24 5.25 -15.53
CA LEU A 113 -0.50 4.11 -15.01
C LEU A 113 -2.01 4.19 -15.32
N LEU A 114 -2.60 5.37 -15.14
CA LEU A 114 -4.02 5.57 -15.42
C LEU A 114 -4.33 5.54 -16.92
N GLN A 115 -3.40 6.00 -17.77
CA GLN A 115 -3.54 5.90 -19.22
C GLN A 115 -3.52 4.44 -19.66
N SER A 116 -2.53 3.67 -19.23
CA SER A 116 -2.43 2.23 -19.56
C SER A 116 -3.65 1.45 -19.09
N ALA A 117 -4.17 1.75 -17.88
CA ALA A 117 -5.35 1.08 -17.35
C ALA A 117 -6.63 1.33 -18.15
N ARG A 118 -6.78 2.54 -18.73
CA ARG A 118 -7.92 2.87 -19.60
C ARG A 118 -7.83 2.13 -20.93
N THR A 119 -6.64 2.10 -21.54
CA THR A 119 -6.42 1.38 -22.80
C THR A 119 -6.72 -0.12 -22.65
N ILE A 120 -6.35 -0.74 -21.53
CA ILE A 120 -6.69 -2.17 -21.29
C ILE A 120 -8.21 -2.36 -21.12
N GLY A 121 -8.89 -1.45 -20.43
CA GLY A 121 -10.34 -1.52 -20.21
C GLY A 121 -11.19 -1.25 -21.46
N GLU A 122 -10.64 -0.57 -22.48
CA GLU A 122 -11.28 -0.32 -23.77
C GLU A 122 -11.11 -1.49 -24.76
N ILE A 123 -10.19 -2.42 -24.48
CA ILE A 123 -9.88 -3.59 -25.33
C ILE A 123 -10.60 -4.86 -24.84
N SER A 124 -11.20 -4.83 -23.64
CA SER A 124 -11.91 -5.95 -23.00
C SER A 124 -13.42 -5.83 -23.17
#